data_AF-A0A1E3X7Y1-F1
#
_entry.id   AF-A0A1E3X7Y1-F1
#
_cell.length_a   1.000
_cell.length_b   1.000
_cell.length_c   1.000
_cell.angle_alpha   90.00
_cell.angle_beta   90.00
_cell.angle_gamma   90.00
#
_symmetry.space_group_name_H-M   'P 1'
#
loop_
_entity.id
_entity.type
_entity.pdbx_description
1 polymer ?
#
loop_
_entity_poly.entity_id
_entity_poly.type
_entity_poly.pdbx_seq_one_letter_code
_entity_poly.pdbx_strand_id
1 'polypeptide(L)'
;MKKIFMILILFLLFNSICFAQTKEVRLRVDGLACPFCAYGLEKKLKLLEGLESLNISLKKGLVEMTFKEDNNLDISKLKTIVKDAGYTLKGVEISSFGYVKKEAENFLFHIKGNPGKFYIFDIGHMQKEYQKDLSVINLNEELKEKLARFFEDRTLIKIIGAIHLHADGSYGLAIKLYSIVAGEK
;
A
#
# COMPACT_ATOMS: atom_id res chain seq x y z
N MET A 1 9.37 -25.53 36.37
CA MET A 1 10.00 -24.24 36.00
C MET A 1 10.62 -24.22 34.60
N LYS A 2 11.32 -25.28 34.14
CA LYS A 2 11.91 -25.33 32.78
C LYS A 2 10.89 -25.23 31.62
N LYS A 3 9.67 -25.78 31.77
CA LYS A 3 8.62 -25.75 30.74
C LYS A 3 8.02 -24.35 30.51
N ILE A 4 7.93 -23.53 31.56
CA ILE A 4 7.46 -22.13 31.47
C ILE A 4 8.51 -21.26 30.77
N PHE A 5 9.80 -21.49 31.06
CA PHE A 5 10.90 -20.83 30.37
C PHE A 5 10.96 -21.18 28.87
N MET A 6 10.62 -22.44 28.52
CA MET A 6 10.57 -22.90 27.13
C MET A 6 9.39 -22.30 26.33
N ILE A 7 8.25 -22.05 26.97
CA ILE A 7 7.09 -21.39 26.34
C ILE A 7 7.36 -19.89 26.12
N LEU A 8 8.07 -19.23 27.04
CA LEU A 8 8.44 -17.82 26.89
C LEU A 8 9.43 -17.57 25.74
N ILE A 9 10.38 -18.50 25.54
CA ILE A 9 11.32 -18.47 24.41
C ILE A 9 10.62 -18.74 23.07
N LEU A 10 9.63 -19.65 23.05
CA LEU A 10 8.84 -19.94 21.85
C LEU A 10 7.92 -18.77 21.44
N PHE A 11 7.47 -17.96 22.39
CA PHE A 11 6.68 -16.75 22.14
C PHE A 11 7.54 -15.58 21.62
N LEU A 12 8.81 -15.50 22.02
CA LEU A 12 9.77 -14.51 21.51
C LEU A 12 10.18 -14.78 20.05
N LEU A 13 10.18 -16.04 19.61
CA LEU A 13 10.50 -16.43 18.23
C LEU A 13 9.34 -16.25 17.24
N PHE A 14 8.14 -15.88 17.71
CA PHE A 14 6.97 -15.62 16.86
C PHE A 14 6.85 -14.16 16.42
N ASN A 15 7.68 -13.26 16.96
CA ASN A 15 7.76 -11.88 16.47
C ASN A 15 8.72 -11.81 15.28
N SER A 16 8.33 -12.44 14.18
CA SER A 16 8.85 -12.04 12.86
C SER A 16 8.37 -10.61 12.64
N ILE A 17 9.22 -9.63 12.98
CA ILE A 17 8.99 -8.23 12.66
C ILE A 17 9.04 -8.16 11.14
N CYS A 18 7.86 -8.15 10.53
CA CYS A 18 7.68 -8.02 9.10
C CYS A 18 7.89 -6.53 8.80
N PHE A 19 9.09 -6.16 8.35
CA PHE A 19 9.42 -4.78 8.00
C PHE A 19 8.79 -4.37 6.66
N ALA A 20 7.85 -3.44 6.66
CA ALA A 20 7.20 -2.88 5.46
C ALA A 20 7.79 -1.54 5.00
N GLN A 21 7.78 -1.37 3.68
CA GLN A 21 8.52 -0.32 2.98
C GLN A 21 7.61 0.70 2.28
N THR A 22 6.35 0.84 2.73
CA THR A 22 5.45 1.86 2.18
C THR A 22 5.85 3.22 2.72
N LYS A 23 6.35 4.11 1.86
CA LYS A 23 6.86 5.44 2.26
C LYS A 23 5.76 6.49 2.29
N GLU A 24 4.87 6.46 1.30
CA GLU A 24 3.79 7.44 1.17
C GLU A 24 2.47 6.74 0.87
N VAL A 25 1.39 7.26 1.44
CA VAL A 25 0.02 6.84 1.15
C VAL A 25 -0.84 8.07 0.94
N ARG A 26 -1.61 8.08 -0.16
CA ARG A 26 -2.65 9.07 -0.42
C ARG A 26 -4.00 8.40 -0.46
N LEU A 27 -4.95 8.94 0.30
CA LEU A 27 -6.34 8.51 0.31
C LEU A 27 -7.22 9.59 -0.28
N ARG A 28 -8.14 9.20 -1.16
CA ARG A 28 -9.25 10.06 -1.59
C ARG A 28 -10.47 9.72 -0.75
N VAL A 29 -10.97 10.68 0.01
CA VAL A 29 -12.02 10.49 1.01
C VAL A 29 -13.16 11.46 0.77
N ASP A 30 -14.36 10.90 0.63
CA ASP A 30 -15.60 11.66 0.53
C ASP A 30 -16.27 11.81 1.90
N GLY A 31 -16.98 12.94 2.07
CA GLY A 31 -17.71 13.28 3.29
C GLY A 31 -16.96 14.20 4.27
N LEU A 32 -15.73 14.63 3.93
CA LEU A 32 -14.97 15.63 4.69
C LEU A 32 -15.52 17.05 4.47
N ALA A 33 -16.66 17.36 5.10
CA ALA A 33 -17.38 18.62 4.87
C ALA A 33 -16.90 19.81 5.73
N CYS A 34 -16.20 19.57 6.85
CA CYS A 34 -15.71 20.65 7.73
C CYS A 34 -14.43 20.28 8.50
N PRO A 35 -13.70 21.27 9.06
CA PRO A 35 -12.49 21.01 9.84
C PRO A 35 -12.69 20.11 11.06
N PHE A 36 -13.83 20.21 11.74
CA PHE A 36 -14.15 19.37 12.90
C PHE A 36 -14.37 17.90 12.51
N CYS A 37 -14.97 17.65 11.34
CA CYS A 37 -15.11 16.31 10.76
C CYS A 37 -13.73 15.71 10.46
N ALA A 38 -12.86 16.46 9.76
CA ALA A 38 -11.51 15.99 9.46
C ALA A 38 -10.70 15.62 10.71
N TYR A 39 -10.85 16.37 11.80
CA TYR A 39 -10.16 16.08 13.05
C TYR A 39 -10.48 14.69 13.62
N GLY A 40 -11.72 14.21 13.45
CA GLY A 40 -12.12 12.86 13.87
C GLY A 40 -11.37 11.77 13.10
N LEU A 41 -11.25 11.92 11.78
CA LEU A 41 -10.46 11.03 10.94
C LEU A 41 -8.96 11.12 11.26
N GLU A 42 -8.45 12.35 11.41
CA GLU A 42 -7.05 12.62 11.73
C GLU A 42 -6.62 11.89 13.00
N LYS A 43 -7.43 11.96 14.06
CA LYS A 43 -7.18 11.26 15.32
C LYS A 43 -7.03 9.76 15.15
N LYS A 44 -7.90 9.13 14.35
CA LYS A 44 -7.82 7.68 14.11
C LYS A 44 -6.60 7.30 13.29
N LEU A 45 -6.25 8.10 12.28
CA LEU A 45 -5.08 7.85 11.44
C LEU A 45 -3.75 8.07 12.18
N LYS A 46 -3.69 9.01 13.13
CA LYS A 46 -2.51 9.23 13.98
C LYS A 46 -2.13 8.03 14.87
N LEU A 47 -3.03 7.07 15.03
CA LEU A 47 -2.76 5.82 15.77
C LEU A 47 -2.08 4.76 14.91
N LEU A 48 -1.89 5.01 13.61
CA LEU A 48 -1.16 4.10 12.73
C LEU A 48 0.31 4.04 13.13
N GLU A 49 0.79 2.82 13.32
CA GLU A 49 2.18 2.56 13.65
C GLU A 49 3.11 3.00 12.51
N GLY A 50 4.21 3.66 12.87
CA GLY A 50 5.20 4.14 11.91
C GLY A 50 4.80 5.40 11.14
N LEU A 51 3.66 6.04 11.42
CA LEU A 51 3.29 7.32 10.80
C LEU A 51 4.29 8.43 11.19
N GLU A 52 4.82 9.15 10.22
CA GLU A 52 5.68 10.33 10.42
C GLU A 52 4.92 11.64 10.25
N SER A 53 4.15 11.74 9.17
CA SER A 53 3.38 12.94 8.86
C SER A 53 2.01 12.59 8.31
N LEU A 54 1.05 13.48 8.57
CA LEU A 54 -0.32 13.38 8.12
C LEU A 54 -0.82 14.78 7.76
N ASN A 55 -1.35 14.92 6.55
CA ASN A 55 -1.98 16.14 6.07
C ASN A 55 -3.36 15.81 5.49
N ILE A 56 -4.38 16.58 5.89
CA ILE A 56 -5.74 16.46 5.35
C ILE A 56 -6.09 17.74 4.60
N SER A 57 -6.29 17.62 3.30
CA SER A 57 -6.79 18.68 2.44
C SER A 57 -8.29 18.52 2.22
N LEU A 58 -9.08 19.21 3.04
CA LEU A 58 -10.55 19.25 2.92
C LEU A 58 -11.01 19.64 1.51
N LYS A 59 -10.41 20.69 0.94
CA LYS A 59 -10.77 21.22 -0.37
C LYS A 59 -10.59 20.19 -1.49
N LYS A 60 -9.60 19.30 -1.36
CA LYS A 60 -9.28 18.28 -2.36
C LYS A 60 -9.89 16.91 -2.02
N GLY A 61 -10.44 16.72 -0.82
CA GLY A 61 -10.83 15.39 -0.32
C GLY A 61 -9.64 14.44 -0.23
N LEU A 62 -8.44 14.96 0.07
CA LEU A 62 -7.20 14.19 0.07
C LEU A 62 -6.62 14.07 1.48
N VAL A 63 -6.17 12.88 1.81
CA VAL A 63 -5.37 12.60 3.00
C VAL A 63 -4.02 12.07 2.55
N GLU A 64 -2.95 12.73 2.95
CA GLU A 64 -1.58 12.38 2.60
C GLU A 64 -0.82 11.98 3.86
N MET A 65 -0.17 10.82 3.81
CA MET A 65 0.57 10.24 4.93
C MET A 65 1.97 9.84 4.48
N THR A 66 2.96 10.11 5.32
CA THR A 66 4.30 9.52 5.19
C THR A 66 4.59 8.62 6.37
N PHE A 67 5.33 7.56 6.11
CA PHE A 67 5.70 6.57 7.11
C PHE A 67 7.20 6.43 7.20
N LYS A 68 7.65 6.07 8.41
CA LYS A 68 9.03 5.71 8.71
C LYS A 68 9.44 4.55 7.81
N GLU A 69 10.74 4.47 7.57
CA GLU A 69 11.31 3.25 7.03
C GLU A 69 10.99 2.08 7.97
N ASP A 70 10.82 0.89 7.41
CA ASP A 70 10.53 -0.33 8.15
C ASP A 70 9.20 -0.34 8.95
N ASN A 71 8.22 0.49 8.58
CA ASN A 71 6.85 0.46 9.13
C ASN A 71 6.14 -0.87 8.83
N ASN A 72 5.01 -1.21 9.46
CA ASN A 72 4.26 -2.44 9.10
C ASN A 72 2.82 -2.12 8.67
N LEU A 73 2.67 -1.13 7.77
CA LEU A 73 1.36 -0.64 7.39
C LEU A 73 0.54 -1.72 6.68
N ASP A 74 -0.58 -2.06 7.31
CA ASP A 74 -1.61 -2.89 6.71
C ASP A 74 -2.63 -2.00 5.98
N ILE A 75 -2.50 -1.97 4.64
CA ILE A 75 -3.35 -1.19 3.75
C ILE A 75 -4.83 -1.59 3.86
N SER A 76 -5.14 -2.84 4.25
CA SER A 76 -6.52 -3.30 4.46
C SER A 76 -7.26 -2.45 5.51
N LYS A 77 -6.53 -2.05 6.56
CA LYS A 77 -7.09 -1.35 7.72
C LYS A 77 -7.48 0.08 7.38
N LEU A 78 -6.89 0.68 6.35
CA LEU A 78 -7.19 2.05 5.94
C LEU A 78 -8.66 2.20 5.55
N LYS A 79 -9.23 1.23 4.84
CA LYS A 79 -10.67 1.23 4.49
C LYS A 79 -11.54 1.18 5.74
N THR A 80 -11.20 0.32 6.69
CA THR A 80 -11.92 0.18 7.96
C THR A 80 -11.84 1.45 8.80
N ILE A 81 -10.64 2.04 8.95
CA ILE A 81 -10.44 3.28 9.70
C ILE A 81 -11.26 4.43 9.12
N VAL A 82 -11.25 4.59 7.79
CA VAL A 82 -12.02 5.64 7.11
C VAL A 82 -13.53 5.41 7.28
N LYS A 83 -13.99 4.16 7.12
CA LYS A 83 -15.40 3.79 7.30
C LYS A 83 -15.86 4.02 8.74
N ASP A 84 -15.08 3.59 9.72
CA ASP A 84 -15.39 3.73 11.15
C ASP A 84 -15.34 5.19 11.60
N ALA A 85 -14.63 6.06 10.87
CA ALA A 85 -14.67 7.51 11.07
C ALA A 85 -15.93 8.16 10.46
N GLY A 86 -16.77 7.39 9.75
CA GLY A 86 -18.01 7.88 9.13
C GLY A 86 -17.83 8.40 7.69
N TYR A 87 -16.72 8.05 7.02
CA TYR A 87 -16.40 8.55 5.68
C TYR A 87 -16.34 7.45 4.63
N THR A 88 -16.33 7.86 3.36
CA THR A 88 -16.23 6.93 2.22
C THR A 88 -14.84 7.01 1.59
N LEU A 89 -14.12 5.89 1.60
CA LEU A 89 -12.86 5.76 0.89
C LEU A 89 -13.12 5.56 -0.61
N LYS A 90 -12.70 6.52 -1.42
CA LYS A 90 -12.84 6.51 -2.89
C LYS A 90 -11.59 6.05 -3.62
N GLY A 91 -10.43 6.18 -2.99
CA GLY A 91 -9.15 5.84 -3.62
C GLY A 91 -8.02 5.67 -2.65
N VAL A 92 -7.09 4.80 -3.02
CA VAL A 92 -5.84 4.58 -2.31
C VAL A 92 -4.73 4.61 -3.34
N GLU A 93 -3.69 5.37 -3.05
CA GLU A 93 -2.45 5.40 -3.81
C GLU A 93 -1.29 5.22 -2.83
N ILE A 94 -0.32 4.42 -3.23
CA ILE A 94 0.87 4.14 -2.43
C ILE A 94 2.14 4.44 -3.20
N SER A 95 3.18 4.77 -2.46
CA SER A 95 4.58 4.78 -2.88
C SER A 95 5.31 3.77 -2.00
N SER A 96 5.68 2.62 -2.56
CA SER A 96 6.25 1.54 -1.78
C SER A 96 7.40 0.87 -2.51
N PHE A 97 8.36 0.37 -1.74
CA PHE A 97 9.41 -0.49 -2.24
C PHE A 97 9.00 -1.97 -2.11
N GLY A 98 9.52 -2.79 -3.02
CA GLY A 98 9.20 -4.21 -3.07
C GLY A 98 9.82 -4.91 -4.26
N TYR A 99 9.41 -6.15 -4.47
CA TYR A 99 9.89 -7.02 -5.54
C TYR A 99 8.72 -7.54 -6.36
N VAL A 100 8.95 -7.80 -7.65
CA VAL A 100 7.95 -8.43 -8.51
C VAL A 100 8.13 -9.95 -8.47
N LYS A 101 7.02 -10.68 -8.31
CA LYS A 101 6.95 -12.14 -8.43
C LYS A 101 5.97 -12.51 -9.53
N LYS A 102 6.27 -13.56 -10.30
CA LYS A 102 5.31 -14.14 -11.24
C LYS A 102 4.49 -15.24 -10.53
N GLU A 103 3.17 -15.19 -10.65
CA GLU A 103 2.24 -16.22 -10.15
C GLU A 103 1.29 -16.59 -11.30
N ALA A 104 1.54 -17.75 -11.93
CA ALA A 104 0.93 -18.15 -13.21
C ALA A 104 1.10 -17.06 -14.29
N GLU A 105 0.01 -16.50 -14.83
CA GLU A 105 0.02 -15.43 -15.83
C GLU A 105 0.02 -14.02 -15.22
N ASN A 106 0.02 -13.90 -13.89
CA ASN A 106 -0.06 -12.62 -13.21
C ASN A 106 1.29 -12.19 -12.62
N PHE A 107 1.49 -10.88 -12.52
CA PHE A 107 2.60 -10.29 -11.77
C PHE A 107 2.10 -9.83 -10.40
N LEU A 108 2.82 -10.17 -9.36
CA LEU A 108 2.53 -9.80 -7.98
C LEU A 108 3.63 -8.85 -7.49
N PHE A 109 3.25 -7.68 -7.01
CA PHE A 109 4.15 -6.81 -6.27
C PHE A 109 4.16 -7.22 -4.79
N HIS A 110 5.28 -7.76 -4.33
CA HIS A 110 5.49 -8.10 -2.94
C HIS A 110 6.13 -6.91 -2.21
N ILE A 111 5.32 -6.25 -1.40
CA ILE A 111 5.80 -5.27 -0.43
C ILE A 111 6.29 -6.06 0.78
N LYS A 112 7.58 -5.95 1.12
CA LYS A 112 8.13 -6.55 2.35
C LYS A 112 7.25 -6.13 3.53
N GLY A 113 7.12 -6.93 4.58
CA GLY A 113 6.33 -6.52 5.76
C GLY A 113 4.82 -6.69 5.61
N ASN A 114 4.30 -6.39 4.43
CA ASN A 114 2.87 -6.44 4.17
C ASN A 114 2.44 -7.85 3.74
N PRO A 115 1.47 -8.49 4.44
CA PRO A 115 0.99 -9.82 4.07
C PRO A 115 0.05 -9.82 2.85
N GLY A 116 -0.34 -8.65 2.35
CA GLY A 116 -1.24 -8.48 1.22
C GLY A 116 -0.65 -8.94 -0.11
N LYS A 117 -1.52 -9.45 -0.98
CA LYS A 117 -1.20 -9.81 -2.36
C LYS A 117 -1.58 -8.67 -3.30
N PHE A 118 -0.60 -7.99 -3.88
CA PHE A 118 -0.81 -6.88 -4.81
C PHE A 118 -0.59 -7.33 -6.25
N TYR A 119 -1.64 -7.80 -6.91
CA TYR A 119 -1.60 -8.17 -8.32
C TYR A 119 -1.45 -6.92 -9.19
N ILE A 120 -0.41 -6.85 -10.00
CA ILE A 120 -0.18 -5.80 -10.98
C ILE A 120 -1.11 -6.03 -12.17
N PHE A 121 -1.92 -5.04 -12.53
CA PHE A 121 -2.91 -5.17 -13.62
C PHE A 121 -3.07 -3.88 -14.43
N ASP A 122 -3.59 -4.04 -15.65
CA ASP A 122 -3.89 -2.93 -16.56
C ASP A 122 -5.24 -2.28 -16.20
N ILE A 123 -5.28 -0.94 -16.16
CA ILE A 123 -6.50 -0.17 -15.87
C ILE A 123 -7.53 -0.20 -17.01
N GLY A 124 -7.29 -0.90 -18.12
CA GLY A 124 -8.23 -1.05 -19.24
C GLY A 124 -9.70 -1.36 -18.86
N HIS A 125 -9.96 -1.88 -17.66
CA HIS A 125 -11.31 -2.18 -17.15
C HIS A 125 -11.76 -1.42 -15.88
N MET A 126 -10.99 -0.48 -15.33
CA MET A 126 -11.41 0.25 -14.12
C MET A 126 -12.20 1.53 -14.46
N GLN A 127 -13.44 1.57 -13.98
CA GLN A 127 -14.47 2.59 -14.27
C GLN A 127 -14.01 4.06 -14.15
N LYS A 128 -14.62 4.87 -15.03
CA LYS A 128 -14.56 6.34 -15.27
C LYS A 128 -14.37 7.29 -14.07
N GLU A 129 -14.51 6.85 -12.82
CA GLU A 129 -14.50 7.72 -11.64
C GLU A 129 -13.06 8.02 -11.13
N TYR A 130 -12.10 7.14 -11.41
CA TYR A 130 -10.69 7.30 -10.99
C TYR A 130 -9.82 8.08 -11.99
N GLN A 131 -10.31 8.22 -13.22
CA GLN A 131 -9.50 8.55 -14.40
C GLN A 131 -9.14 10.05 -14.53
N LYS A 132 -9.69 10.92 -13.69
CA LYS A 132 -9.62 12.36 -13.90
C LYS A 132 -8.31 13.02 -13.43
N ASP A 133 -7.56 12.37 -12.54
CA ASP A 133 -6.43 13.00 -11.82
C ASP A 133 -5.11 12.22 -11.88
N LEU A 134 -5.02 11.07 -12.59
CA LEU A 134 -3.74 10.38 -12.63
C LEU A 134 -3.35 9.68 -13.94
N SER A 135 -2.12 9.95 -14.35
CA SER A 135 -1.40 9.30 -15.45
C SER A 135 -1.04 7.88 -15.04
N VAL A 136 -1.84 6.91 -15.49
CA VAL A 136 -1.61 5.48 -15.24
C VAL A 136 -0.83 4.89 -16.41
N ILE A 137 0.14 4.02 -16.12
CA ILE A 137 0.88 3.28 -17.15
C ILE A 137 0.05 2.05 -17.55
N ASN A 138 -0.13 1.82 -18.86
CA ASN A 138 -0.77 0.63 -19.42
C ASN A 138 0.23 -0.56 -19.37
N LEU A 139 -0.21 -1.77 -19.03
CA LEU A 139 0.58 -3.00 -19.12
C LEU A 139 0.69 -3.46 -20.57
N ASN A 140 1.31 -2.60 -21.38
CA ASN A 140 1.75 -2.97 -22.72
C ASN A 140 2.83 -4.07 -22.66
N GLU A 141 3.10 -4.69 -23.80
CA GLU A 141 4.11 -5.77 -23.90
C GLU A 141 5.49 -5.31 -23.41
N GLU A 142 5.85 -4.04 -23.62
CA GLU A 142 7.09 -3.45 -23.11
C GLU A 142 7.18 -3.46 -21.57
N LEU A 143 6.11 -3.09 -20.86
CA LEU A 143 6.07 -3.10 -19.41
C LEU A 143 6.10 -4.54 -18.88
N LYS A 144 5.42 -5.49 -19.54
CA LYS A 144 5.47 -6.91 -19.19
C LYS A 144 6.89 -7.47 -19.30
N GLU A 145 7.59 -7.16 -20.39
CA GLU A 145 9.00 -7.55 -20.57
C GLU A 145 9.90 -6.97 -19.46
N LYS A 146 9.71 -5.69 -19.10
CA LYS A 146 10.48 -5.06 -18.02
C LYS A 146 10.18 -5.69 -16.64
N LEU A 147 8.90 -5.95 -16.34
CA LEU A 147 8.50 -6.62 -15.10
C LEU A 147 9.04 -8.06 -15.02
N ALA A 148 9.08 -8.78 -16.14
CA ALA A 148 9.65 -10.12 -16.22
C ALA A 148 11.16 -10.12 -15.89
N ARG A 149 11.91 -9.12 -16.37
CA ARG A 149 13.33 -8.96 -16.00
C ARG A 149 13.52 -8.67 -14.51
N PHE A 150 12.69 -7.81 -13.93
CA PHE A 150 12.78 -7.51 -12.48
C PHE A 150 12.50 -8.73 -11.60
N PHE A 151 11.66 -9.65 -12.08
CA PHE A 151 11.40 -10.92 -11.41
C PHE A 151 12.65 -11.80 -11.33
N GLU A 152 13.36 -11.99 -12.45
CA GLU A 152 14.54 -12.87 -12.51
C GLU A 152 15.65 -12.40 -11.58
N ASP A 153 15.89 -11.09 -11.52
CA ASP A 153 17.01 -10.51 -10.78
C ASP A 153 16.69 -10.20 -9.31
N ARG A 154 15.46 -10.47 -8.84
CA ARG A 154 14.96 -10.00 -7.53
C ARG A 154 15.29 -8.53 -7.29
N THR A 155 15.11 -7.71 -8.33
CA THR A 155 15.44 -6.29 -8.29
C THR A 155 14.51 -5.56 -7.32
N LEU A 156 15.07 -4.80 -6.39
CA LEU A 156 14.28 -3.91 -5.55
C LEU A 156 13.78 -2.74 -6.40
N ILE A 157 12.47 -2.57 -6.46
CA ILE A 157 11.85 -1.47 -7.20
C ILE A 157 11.00 -0.63 -6.25
N LYS A 158 10.93 0.66 -6.57
CA LYS A 158 9.91 1.56 -6.03
C LYS A 158 8.75 1.59 -7.01
N ILE A 159 7.53 1.35 -6.52
CA ILE A 159 6.29 1.54 -7.28
C ILE A 159 5.47 2.66 -6.65
N ILE A 160 4.95 3.52 -7.52
CA ILE A 160 3.84 4.42 -7.21
C ILE A 160 2.63 3.94 -7.99
N GLY A 161 1.54 3.66 -7.30
CA GLY A 161 0.37 3.06 -7.94
C GLY A 161 -0.92 3.20 -7.15
N ALA A 162 -2.02 3.05 -7.85
CA ALA A 162 -3.36 3.04 -7.27
C ALA A 162 -3.76 1.63 -6.86
N ILE A 163 -4.38 1.50 -5.70
CA ILE A 163 -4.83 0.22 -5.16
C ILE A 163 -6.33 0.08 -5.33
N HIS A 164 -6.75 -1.08 -5.83
CA HIS A 164 -8.13 -1.54 -5.84
C HIS A 164 -8.28 -2.74 -4.89
N LEU A 165 -9.29 -2.71 -4.01
CA LEU A 165 -9.57 -3.81 -3.09
C LEU A 165 -10.60 -4.77 -3.69
N HIS A 166 -10.25 -6.04 -3.76
CA HIS A 166 -11.18 -7.12 -4.07
C HIS A 166 -11.79 -7.70 -2.79
N ALA A 167 -12.96 -8.33 -2.91
CA ALA A 167 -13.70 -8.88 -1.76
C ALA A 167 -13.01 -10.13 -1.15
N ASP A 168 -12.13 -10.78 -1.91
CA ASP A 168 -11.35 -11.94 -1.50
C ASP A 168 -10.09 -11.59 -0.68
N GLY A 169 -9.89 -10.30 -0.39
CA GLY A 169 -8.73 -9.80 0.35
C GLY A 169 -7.47 -9.61 -0.51
N SER A 170 -7.56 -9.86 -1.82
CA SER A 170 -6.51 -9.49 -2.76
C SER A 170 -6.60 -8.01 -3.16
N TYR A 171 -5.48 -7.47 -3.62
CA TYR A 171 -5.38 -6.09 -4.08
C TYR A 171 -4.96 -6.09 -5.53
N GLY A 172 -5.68 -5.32 -6.35
CA GLY A 172 -5.13 -4.83 -7.59
C GLY A 172 -4.18 -3.67 -7.30
N LEU A 173 -3.00 -3.65 -7.93
CA LEU A 173 -2.11 -2.50 -8.03
C LEU A 173 -1.96 -2.04 -9.49
N ALA A 174 -2.50 -0.86 -9.78
CA ALA A 174 -2.29 -0.20 -11.05
C ALA A 174 -1.06 0.72 -10.98
N ILE A 175 -0.04 0.45 -11.79
CA ILE A 175 1.22 1.17 -11.75
C ILE A 175 1.07 2.53 -12.45
N LYS A 176 1.45 3.61 -11.78
CA LYS A 176 1.60 4.94 -12.40
C LYS A 176 3.05 5.29 -12.72
N LEU A 177 3.96 4.85 -11.85
CA LEU A 177 5.38 5.07 -12.01
C LEU A 177 6.11 3.93 -11.30
N TYR A 178 7.24 3.52 -11.85
CA TYR A 178 8.17 2.66 -11.17
C TYR A 178 9.59 3.13 -11.43
N SER A 179 10.49 2.80 -10.52
CA SER A 179 11.93 3.05 -10.66
C SER A 179 12.71 1.92 -10.02
N ILE A 180 13.80 1.50 -10.67
CA ILE A 180 14.76 0.57 -10.09
C ILE A 180 15.51 1.31 -8.98
N VAL A 181 15.62 0.69 -7.81
CA VAL A 181 16.53 1.18 -6.77
C VAL A 181 17.91 0.63 -7.12
N ALA A 182 18.79 1.49 -7.62
CA ALA A 182 20.17 1.09 -7.92
C ALA A 182 20.81 0.53 -6.64
N GLY A 183 21.22 -0.73 -6.70
CA GLY A 183 21.53 -1.53 -5.50
C GLY A 183 22.70 -1.01 -4.67
N GLU A 184 22.57 -1.16 -3.35
CA GLU A 184 23.67 -1.62 -2.53
C GLU A 184 24.21 -2.91 -3.18
N LYS A 185 25.41 -2.82 -3.76
CA LYS A 185 26.21 -3.98 -4.15
C LYS A 185 26.74 -4.69 -2.92
#